data_AF-A0A915M2H9-F1
#
_entry.id   AF-A0A915M2H9-F1
#
_cell.length_a   1.000
_cell.length_b   1.000
_cell.length_c   1.000
_cell.angle_alpha   90.00
_cell.angle_beta   90.00
_cell.angle_gamma   90.00
#
_symmetry.space_group_name_H-M   'P 1'
#
loop_
_entity.id
_entity.type
_entity.pdbx_description
1 polymer ?
#
loop_
_entity_poly.entity_id
_entity_poly.type
_entity_poly.pdbx_seq_one_letter_code
_entity_poly.pdbx_strand_id
1 'polypeptide(L)'
;MEPFVLRGFLKENQWAIMELWTEKYLRDNFAKNKGPVTVRFGNREHVDGEILHDHKSIKHQFESFSEMLDWMLGRNEKELTSNSATESKITSSTHWAYLDYRDILELLDEENASLVDWSKLNIFPPTSSSDLENKNWKDSTIWIGTPGAYTPCHYDTYGFNLHAQICGYKRWLLFPPKTDLKATRLPYEESSVFSSIDIIGATMKEVEENYIPSPFVVICEPGDLLFVPQK
;
A
#
# COMPACT_ATOMS: atom_id res chain seq x y z
N MET A 1 -12.84 -12.86 -13.51
CA MET A 1 -13.26 -11.46 -13.76
C MET A 1 -11.99 -10.68 -14.08
N GLU A 2 -12.03 -9.71 -14.97
CA GLU A 2 -10.88 -8.85 -15.27
C GLU A 2 -10.79 -7.70 -14.25
N PRO A 3 -9.59 -7.14 -13.99
CA PRO A 3 -9.48 -5.96 -13.16
C PRO A 3 -10.18 -4.76 -13.81
N PHE A 4 -10.78 -3.90 -12.99
CA PHE A 4 -11.43 -2.68 -13.46
C PHE A 4 -11.31 -1.57 -12.42
N VAL A 5 -11.50 -0.33 -12.85
CA VAL A 5 -11.50 0.85 -11.98
C VAL A 5 -12.85 1.54 -12.07
N LEU A 6 -13.46 1.78 -10.92
CA LEU A 6 -14.59 2.69 -10.79
C LEU A 6 -14.04 4.09 -10.50
N ARG A 7 -14.08 4.96 -11.51
CA ARG A 7 -13.50 6.31 -11.42
C ARG A 7 -14.32 7.21 -10.52
N GLY A 8 -13.67 7.94 -9.62
CA GLY A 8 -14.33 8.87 -8.71
C GLY A 8 -15.34 8.25 -7.73
N PHE A 9 -15.42 6.92 -7.67
CA PHE A 9 -16.44 6.17 -6.94
C PHE A 9 -16.62 6.63 -5.49
N LEU A 10 -15.52 6.82 -4.75
CA LEU A 10 -15.59 7.17 -3.33
C LEU A 10 -16.24 8.54 -3.14
N LYS A 11 -15.91 9.50 -4.01
CA LYS A 11 -16.45 10.86 -3.95
C LYS A 11 -17.92 10.89 -4.37
N GLU A 12 -18.27 10.18 -5.44
CA GLU A 12 -19.65 10.06 -5.93
C GLU A 12 -20.57 9.40 -4.89
N ASN A 13 -20.02 8.47 -4.10
CA ASN A 13 -20.74 7.78 -3.02
C ASN A 13 -20.54 8.43 -1.64
N GLN A 14 -20.01 9.66 -1.59
CA GLN A 14 -19.89 10.49 -0.39
C GLN A 14 -19.19 9.78 0.78
N TRP A 15 -18.10 9.07 0.50
CA TRP A 15 -17.27 8.47 1.54
C TRP A 15 -16.65 9.58 2.39
N ALA A 16 -16.93 9.57 3.69
CA ALA A 16 -16.53 10.64 4.61
C ALA A 16 -15.01 10.87 4.63
N ILE A 17 -14.21 9.80 4.46
CA ILE A 17 -12.75 9.87 4.40
C ILE A 17 -12.21 10.75 3.27
N MET A 18 -12.96 10.94 2.17
CA MET A 18 -12.53 11.79 1.06
C MET A 18 -12.49 13.28 1.43
N GLU A 19 -13.27 13.69 2.44
CA GLU A 19 -13.31 15.07 2.94
C GLU A 19 -12.55 15.21 4.26
N LEU A 20 -12.64 14.19 5.13
CA LEU A 20 -12.12 14.26 6.49
C LEU A 20 -10.63 13.98 6.60
N TRP A 21 -10.07 13.04 5.82
CA TRP A 21 -8.67 12.62 5.92
C TRP A 21 -7.69 13.63 5.31
N THR A 22 -7.78 14.86 5.79
CA THR A 22 -6.81 15.94 5.61
C THR A 22 -5.54 15.63 6.41
N GLU A 23 -4.44 16.29 6.07
CA GLU A 23 -3.18 16.15 6.82
C GLU A 23 -3.37 16.41 8.34
N LYS A 24 -4.15 17.44 8.70
CA LYS A 24 -4.47 17.74 10.10
C LYS A 24 -5.19 16.57 10.77
N TYR A 25 -6.20 16.03 10.11
CA TYR A 25 -6.97 14.90 10.65
C TYR A 25 -6.07 13.67 10.85
N LEU A 26 -5.21 13.37 9.88
CA LEU A 26 -4.26 12.26 10.00
C LEU A 26 -3.35 12.45 11.23
N ARG A 27 -2.79 13.63 11.45
CA ARG A 27 -1.95 13.93 12.63
C ARG A 27 -2.68 13.76 13.95
N ASP A 28 -3.94 14.17 14.00
CA ASP A 28 -4.72 14.22 15.24
C ASP A 28 -5.31 12.86 15.64
N ASN A 29 -5.46 11.92 14.68
CA ASN A 29 -6.21 10.67 14.86
C ASN A 29 -5.43 9.39 14.54
N PHE A 30 -4.50 9.39 13.58
CA PHE A 30 -3.76 8.17 13.22
C PHE A 30 -2.70 7.82 14.26
N ALA A 31 -2.65 6.53 14.61
CA ALA A 31 -1.85 5.94 15.68
C ALA A 31 -1.97 6.66 17.05
N LYS A 32 -3.05 7.41 17.26
CA LYS A 32 -3.27 8.14 18.51
C LYS A 32 -3.38 7.14 19.66
N ASN A 33 -2.48 7.25 20.64
CA ASN A 33 -2.36 6.34 21.78
C ASN A 33 -2.07 4.87 21.39
N LYS A 34 -1.59 4.59 20.16
CA LYS A 34 -1.25 3.24 19.67
C LYS A 34 0.25 2.93 19.75
N GLY A 35 1.07 3.92 20.12
CA GLY A 35 2.52 3.79 20.23
C GLY A 35 3.28 4.11 18.94
N PRO A 36 4.56 3.70 18.86
CA PRO A 36 5.41 3.99 17.71
C PRO A 36 4.91 3.39 16.40
N VAL A 37 5.17 4.08 15.30
CA VAL A 37 4.79 3.64 13.95
C VAL A 37 6.03 3.13 13.21
N THR A 38 6.02 1.87 12.79
CA THR A 38 7.13 1.27 12.04
C THR A 38 6.93 1.46 10.55
N VAL A 39 7.94 2.03 9.89
CA VAL A 39 7.97 2.36 8.47
C VAL A 39 9.17 1.67 7.83
N ARG A 40 8.99 1.18 6.60
CA ARG A 40 10.09 0.67 5.79
C ARG A 40 10.56 1.69 4.78
N PHE A 41 11.85 1.61 4.44
CA PHE A 41 12.54 2.52 3.54
C PHE A 41 13.28 1.76 2.47
N GLY A 42 13.41 2.40 1.32
CA GLY A 42 14.30 1.95 0.25
C GLY A 42 14.87 3.15 -0.49
N ASN A 43 15.96 2.92 -1.22
CA ASN A 43 16.56 3.95 -2.07
C ASN A 43 15.57 4.41 -3.13
N ARG A 44 15.59 5.72 -3.43
CA ARG A 44 14.82 6.29 -4.54
C ARG A 44 15.35 5.83 -5.90
N GLU A 45 16.66 5.66 -5.99
CA GLU A 45 17.27 5.02 -7.15
C GLU A 45 17.12 3.51 -7.01
N HIS A 46 16.43 2.91 -7.99
CA HIS A 46 16.28 1.47 -8.09
C HIS A 46 17.55 0.88 -8.70
N VAL A 47 17.99 -0.28 -8.18
CA VAL A 47 19.13 -1.02 -8.72
C VAL A 47 18.57 -2.16 -9.57
N ASP A 48 18.83 -2.13 -10.87
CA ASP A 48 18.33 -3.12 -11.81
C ASP A 48 18.69 -4.55 -11.37
N GLY A 49 17.69 -5.44 -11.36
CA GLY A 49 17.82 -6.82 -10.92
C GLY A 49 17.69 -7.02 -9.40
N GLU A 50 17.55 -5.95 -8.61
CA GLU A 50 17.35 -6.03 -7.17
C GLU A 50 15.92 -5.71 -6.75
N ILE A 51 15.20 -6.76 -6.33
CA ILE A 51 13.87 -6.61 -5.75
C ILE A 51 14.00 -6.30 -4.25
N LEU A 52 13.55 -5.11 -3.84
CA LEU A 52 13.48 -4.76 -2.42
C LEU A 52 12.21 -5.31 -1.78
N HIS A 53 12.31 -6.50 -1.23
CA HIS A 53 11.27 -7.06 -0.36
C HIS A 53 11.33 -6.49 1.05
N ASP A 54 10.24 -6.62 1.81
CA ASP A 54 10.10 -6.08 3.17
C ASP A 54 11.25 -6.51 4.12
N HIS A 55 11.61 -7.81 4.14
CA HIS A 55 12.68 -8.33 4.99
C HIS A 55 14.09 -7.76 4.69
N LYS A 56 14.30 -7.16 3.50
CA LYS A 56 15.55 -6.48 3.11
C LYS A 56 15.49 -4.97 3.29
N SER A 57 14.29 -4.43 3.52
CA SER A 57 14.09 -3.00 3.65
C SER A 57 14.66 -2.50 4.97
N ILE A 58 15.20 -1.28 4.97
CA ILE A 58 15.55 -0.62 6.22
C ILE A 58 14.25 -0.28 6.94
N LYS A 59 14.17 -0.52 8.25
CA LYS A 59 12.99 -0.19 9.06
C LYS A 59 13.35 0.83 10.14
N HIS A 60 12.48 1.80 10.35
CA HIS A 60 12.59 2.78 11.43
C HIS A 60 11.26 2.90 12.17
N GLN A 61 11.33 3.17 13.47
CA GLN A 61 10.17 3.41 14.32
C GLN A 61 10.10 4.89 14.67
N PHE A 62 9.07 5.57 14.20
CA PHE A 62 8.76 6.94 14.61
C PHE A 62 7.99 6.93 15.93
N GLU A 63 8.26 7.89 16.81
CA GLU A 63 7.58 7.96 18.11
C GLU A 63 6.09 8.28 17.96
N SER A 64 5.72 8.96 16.87
CA SER A 64 4.34 9.31 16.55
C SER A 64 4.07 9.34 15.05
N PHE A 65 2.79 9.24 14.69
CA PHE A 65 2.36 9.40 13.30
C PHE A 65 2.65 10.80 12.75
N SER A 66 2.58 11.84 13.59
CA SER A 66 2.92 13.21 13.19
C SER A 66 4.40 13.35 12.80
N GLU A 67 5.30 12.75 13.59
CA GLU A 67 6.73 12.73 13.27
C GLU A 67 7.01 12.01 11.94
N MET A 68 6.37 10.85 11.75
CA MET A 68 6.43 10.11 10.48
C MET A 68 5.98 10.98 9.31
N LEU A 69 4.85 11.68 9.43
CA LEU A 69 4.34 12.57 8.38
C LEU A 69 5.30 13.72 8.10
N ASP A 70 5.90 14.34 9.12
CA ASP A 70 6.87 15.41 8.90
C ASP A 70 8.09 14.93 8.11
N TRP A 71 8.55 13.71 8.38
CA TRP A 71 9.63 13.09 7.59
C TRP A 71 9.17 12.81 6.16
N MET A 72 8.01 12.18 5.97
CA MET A 72 7.46 11.82 4.65
C MET A 72 7.21 13.06 3.77
N LEU A 73 6.86 14.20 4.39
CA LEU A 73 6.62 15.47 3.72
C LEU A 73 7.91 16.32 3.56
N GLY A 74 9.06 15.82 4.02
CA GLY A 74 10.34 16.50 3.93
C GLY A 74 10.44 17.78 4.77
N ARG A 75 9.63 17.90 5.84
CA ARG A 75 9.59 19.09 6.71
C ARG A 75 10.62 19.05 7.82
N ASN A 76 11.08 17.85 8.17
CA ASN A 76 12.20 17.65 9.06
C ASN A 76 13.33 16.99 8.28
N GLU A 77 14.47 17.66 8.13
CA GLU A 77 15.73 17.08 7.63
C GLU A 77 16.37 16.12 8.65
N LYS A 78 15.56 15.52 9.53
CA LYS A 78 16.03 14.59 10.55
C LYS A 78 16.65 13.39 9.84
N GLU A 79 17.98 13.35 9.84
CA GLU A 79 18.74 12.20 9.39
C GLU A 79 18.42 11.04 10.33
N LEU A 80 17.92 9.93 9.77
CA LEU A 80 17.73 8.70 10.53
C LEU A 80 18.96 7.83 10.32
N THR A 81 19.42 7.19 11.39
CA THR A 81 20.49 6.19 11.33
C THR A 81 19.88 4.80 11.24
N SER A 82 20.36 4.00 10.29
CA SER A 82 20.02 2.59 10.20
C SER A 82 20.73 1.79 11.31
N ASN A 83 20.03 0.85 11.96
CA ASN A 83 20.65 -0.10 12.90
C ASN A 83 21.56 -1.15 12.21
N SER A 84 21.83 -1.04 10.91
CA SER A 84 22.74 -1.93 10.18
C SER A 84 24.20 -1.57 10.40
N ALA A 85 25.09 -2.56 10.29
CA ALA A 85 26.54 -2.42 10.46
C ALA A 85 27.21 -1.36 9.55
N THR A 86 26.54 -0.94 8.49
CA THR A 86 26.86 0.27 7.74
C THR A 86 25.88 1.37 8.14
N GLU A 87 26.35 2.41 8.83
CA GLU A 87 25.58 3.61 9.15
C GLU A 87 25.23 4.35 7.86
N SER A 88 24.16 3.93 7.19
CA SER A 88 23.61 4.65 6.05
C SER A 88 22.71 5.78 6.55
N LYS A 89 22.94 6.99 6.06
CA LYS A 89 22.09 8.15 6.35
C LYS A 89 20.80 8.04 5.55
N ILE A 90 19.67 8.03 6.24
CA ILE A 90 18.35 7.96 5.60
C ILE A 90 17.72 9.34 5.61
N THR A 91 17.49 9.89 4.42
CA THR A 91 16.84 11.20 4.22
C THR A 91 15.68 11.08 3.25
N SER A 92 14.71 11.98 3.35
CA SER A 92 13.55 12.04 2.44
C SER A 92 13.96 12.30 0.97
N SER A 93 15.14 12.88 0.74
CA SER A 93 15.70 13.13 -0.58
C SER A 93 16.36 11.92 -1.23
N THR A 94 16.82 10.94 -0.46
CA THR A 94 17.55 9.75 -0.96
C THR A 94 16.73 8.47 -0.85
N HIS A 95 15.79 8.42 0.09
CA HIS A 95 14.96 7.26 0.37
C HIS A 95 13.48 7.60 0.24
N TRP A 96 12.70 6.63 -0.24
CA TRP A 96 11.26 6.62 -0.03
C TRP A 96 10.94 5.96 1.31
N ALA A 97 9.78 6.29 1.87
CA ALA A 97 9.19 5.67 3.05
C ALA A 97 7.85 5.04 2.70
N TYR A 98 7.55 3.90 3.33
CA TYR A 98 6.31 3.18 3.13
C TYR A 98 5.83 2.57 4.47
N LEU A 99 4.66 3.01 4.89
CA LEU A 99 3.83 2.37 5.91
C LEU A 99 2.85 1.46 5.17
N ASP A 100 3.10 0.16 5.18
CA ASP A 100 2.29 -0.84 4.49
C ASP A 100 1.78 -1.92 5.45
N TYR A 101 0.75 -2.64 4.99
CA TYR A 101 0.14 -3.77 5.70
C TYR A 101 -0.31 -3.43 7.13
N ARG A 102 -0.84 -2.22 7.34
CA ARG A 102 -1.40 -1.82 8.64
C ARG A 102 -2.88 -2.12 8.70
N ASP A 103 -3.29 -3.03 9.57
CA ASP A 103 -4.70 -3.19 9.92
C ASP A 103 -5.27 -1.84 10.36
N ILE A 104 -6.50 -1.53 9.94
CA ILE A 104 -7.11 -0.23 10.23
C ILE A 104 -7.15 0.08 11.73
N LEU A 105 -7.30 -0.94 12.60
CA LEU A 105 -7.32 -0.78 14.06
C LEU A 105 -5.93 -0.68 14.69
N GLU A 106 -4.85 -0.96 13.95
CA GLU A 106 -3.49 -0.57 14.38
C GLU A 106 -3.33 0.95 14.34
N LEU A 107 -4.04 1.64 13.43
CA LEU A 107 -3.92 3.08 13.23
C LEU A 107 -5.09 3.89 13.79
N LEU A 108 -6.29 3.34 13.87
CA LEU A 108 -7.50 4.06 14.26
C LEU A 108 -8.23 3.37 15.42
N ASP A 109 -9.08 4.12 16.11
CA ASP A 109 -10.14 3.55 16.96
C ASP A 109 -11.35 3.21 16.09
N GLU A 110 -12.35 2.51 16.68
CA GLU A 110 -13.53 2.09 15.92
C GLU A 110 -14.34 3.28 15.37
N GLU A 111 -14.38 4.39 16.11
CA GLU A 111 -15.09 5.60 15.69
C GLU A 111 -14.50 6.13 14.36
N ASN A 112 -13.18 6.31 14.30
CA ASN A 112 -12.52 6.82 13.10
C ASN A 112 -12.40 5.76 11.99
N ALA A 113 -12.26 4.47 12.35
CA ALA A 113 -12.24 3.38 11.37
C ALA A 113 -13.59 3.23 10.64
N SER A 114 -14.70 3.51 11.34
CA SER A 114 -16.06 3.45 10.78
C SER A 114 -16.36 4.45 9.67
N LEU A 115 -15.47 5.43 9.43
CA LEU A 115 -15.58 6.36 8.31
C LEU A 115 -15.31 5.68 6.96
N VAL A 116 -14.61 4.54 6.96
CA VAL A 116 -14.48 3.67 5.79
C VAL A 116 -15.78 2.87 5.65
N ASP A 117 -16.42 2.91 4.48
CA ASP A 117 -17.75 2.29 4.29
C ASP A 117 -17.83 1.48 2.99
N TRP A 118 -17.37 0.24 3.07
CA TRP A 118 -17.45 -0.73 1.98
C TRP A 118 -18.88 -1.14 1.62
N SER A 119 -19.87 -0.88 2.48
CA SER A 119 -21.28 -1.20 2.18
C SER A 119 -21.81 -0.43 0.97
N LYS A 120 -21.22 0.73 0.65
CA LYS A 120 -21.56 1.54 -0.53
C LYS A 120 -21.43 0.79 -1.86
N LEU A 121 -20.64 -0.29 -1.91
CA LEU A 121 -20.51 -1.13 -3.10
C LEU A 121 -21.71 -2.05 -3.33
N ASN A 122 -22.48 -2.36 -2.29
CA ASN A 122 -23.60 -3.31 -2.34
C ASN A 122 -23.22 -4.70 -2.91
N ILE A 123 -21.97 -5.13 -2.75
CA ILE A 123 -21.47 -6.44 -3.22
C ILE A 123 -21.34 -7.48 -2.11
N PHE A 124 -21.33 -7.05 -0.85
CA PHE A 124 -21.27 -7.94 0.30
C PHE A 124 -22.69 -8.35 0.69
N PRO A 125 -22.97 -9.65 0.90
CA PRO A 125 -24.27 -10.07 1.35
C PRO A 125 -24.58 -9.38 2.70
N PRO A 126 -25.84 -8.97 2.95
CA PRO A 126 -26.21 -8.50 4.26
C PRO A 126 -25.89 -9.60 5.27
N THR A 127 -25.00 -9.31 6.21
CA THR A 127 -24.79 -10.17 7.37
C THR A 127 -26.13 -10.30 8.09
N SER A 128 -26.40 -11.46 8.70
CA SER A 128 -27.71 -11.75 9.28
C SER A 128 -28.20 -10.60 10.15
N SER A 129 -29.51 -10.37 10.19
CA SER A 129 -30.18 -9.27 10.91
C SER A 129 -29.86 -9.14 12.42
N SER A 130 -28.99 -9.99 12.96
CA SER A 130 -28.40 -9.97 14.30
C SER A 130 -27.07 -9.20 14.39
N ASP A 131 -26.38 -8.96 13.27
CA ASP A 131 -25.14 -8.19 13.23
C ASP A 131 -25.49 -6.70 13.13
N LEU A 132 -25.99 -6.17 14.24
CA LEU A 132 -26.36 -4.76 14.42
C LEU A 132 -25.19 -3.77 14.20
N GLU A 133 -23.98 -4.27 14.02
CA GLU A 133 -22.81 -3.48 13.68
C GLU A 133 -22.20 -4.05 12.41
N ASN A 134 -22.74 -3.66 11.25
CA ASN A 134 -22.16 -3.97 9.94
C ASN A 134 -20.79 -3.27 9.80
N LYS A 135 -19.78 -3.80 10.51
CA LYS A 135 -18.40 -3.30 10.57
C LYS A 135 -17.64 -3.70 9.31
N ASN A 136 -18.18 -3.31 8.16
CA ASN A 136 -17.65 -3.62 6.85
C ASN A 136 -16.21 -3.11 6.65
N TRP A 137 -15.75 -2.17 7.49
CA TRP A 137 -14.40 -1.63 7.52
C TRP A 137 -13.37 -2.51 8.23
N LYS A 138 -13.76 -3.51 9.02
CA LYS A 138 -12.85 -4.25 9.92
C LYS A 138 -11.66 -4.90 9.22
N ASP A 139 -11.90 -5.45 8.03
CA ASP A 139 -10.85 -6.15 7.27
C ASP A 139 -10.04 -5.19 6.38
N SER A 140 -10.14 -3.87 6.63
CA SER A 140 -9.39 -2.87 5.88
C SER A 140 -7.95 -2.80 6.33
N THR A 141 -7.06 -2.67 5.36
CA THR A 141 -5.65 -2.38 5.57
C THR A 141 -5.33 -1.00 5.00
N ILE A 142 -4.38 -0.29 5.61
CA ILE A 142 -3.95 1.07 5.24
C ILE A 142 -2.52 1.04 4.69
N TRP A 143 -2.33 1.78 3.59
CA TRP A 143 -1.04 1.96 2.93
C TRP A 143 -0.75 3.44 2.69
N ILE A 144 0.34 3.94 3.28
CA ILE A 144 0.79 5.34 3.15
C ILE A 144 2.25 5.34 2.73
N GLY A 145 2.56 5.91 1.57
CA GLY A 145 3.92 5.94 1.04
C GLY A 145 4.27 7.27 0.40
N THR A 146 5.55 7.61 0.44
CA THR A 146 6.10 8.74 -0.31
C THR A 146 6.23 8.40 -1.80
N PRO A 147 6.36 9.39 -2.70
CA PRO A 147 6.65 9.12 -4.11
C PRO A 147 7.82 8.14 -4.30
N GLY A 148 7.66 7.15 -5.17
CA GLY A 148 8.65 6.10 -5.45
C GLY A 148 8.54 4.85 -4.58
N ALA A 149 7.80 4.89 -3.46
CA ALA A 149 7.53 3.69 -2.67
C ALA A 149 6.76 2.66 -3.50
N TYR A 150 7.10 1.39 -3.34
CA TYR A 150 6.52 0.31 -4.13
C TYR A 150 6.33 -0.97 -3.31
N THR A 151 5.49 -1.85 -3.85
CA THR A 151 5.36 -3.25 -3.43
C THR A 151 5.84 -4.12 -4.58
N PRO A 152 6.77 -5.07 -4.36
CA PRO A 152 7.21 -5.99 -5.40
C PRO A 152 6.05 -6.70 -6.08
N CYS A 153 6.21 -7.08 -7.35
CA CYS A 153 5.17 -7.80 -8.09
C CYS A 153 4.82 -9.11 -7.38
N HIS A 154 3.53 -9.33 -7.12
CA HIS A 154 3.00 -10.52 -6.47
C HIS A 154 1.56 -10.75 -6.91
N TYR A 155 1.02 -11.90 -6.51
CA TYR A 155 -0.41 -12.11 -6.40
C TYR A 155 -0.75 -12.51 -4.98
N ASP A 156 -1.94 -12.13 -4.55
CA ASP A 156 -2.47 -12.52 -3.24
C ASP A 156 -3.11 -13.91 -3.32
N THR A 157 -2.91 -14.70 -2.28
CA THR A 157 -3.43 -16.07 -2.17
C THR A 157 -4.88 -16.08 -1.71
N TYR A 158 -5.36 -14.98 -1.14
CA TYR A 158 -6.70 -14.84 -0.58
C TYR A 158 -7.59 -13.94 -1.45
N GLY A 159 -8.72 -14.49 -1.89
CA GLY A 159 -9.84 -13.71 -2.44
C GLY A 159 -9.47 -12.72 -3.55
N PHE A 160 -10.24 -11.63 -3.61
CA PHE A 160 -10.00 -10.49 -4.47
C PHE A 160 -9.66 -9.28 -3.58
N ASN A 161 -9.04 -8.25 -4.16
CA ASN A 161 -8.79 -7.00 -3.47
C ASN A 161 -9.65 -5.86 -4.02
N LEU A 162 -10.00 -4.96 -3.11
CA LEU A 162 -10.54 -3.64 -3.41
C LEU A 162 -9.56 -2.60 -2.90
N HIS A 163 -9.04 -1.80 -3.82
CA HIS A 163 -8.09 -0.74 -3.50
C HIS A 163 -8.73 0.63 -3.66
N ALA A 164 -9.01 1.28 -2.53
CA ALA A 164 -9.55 2.63 -2.46
C ALA A 164 -8.42 3.66 -2.43
N GLN A 165 -8.33 4.53 -3.45
CA GLN A 165 -7.29 5.54 -3.53
C GLN A 165 -7.75 6.87 -2.91
N ILE A 166 -7.27 7.18 -1.70
CA ILE A 166 -7.76 8.34 -0.93
C ILE A 166 -6.99 9.63 -1.26
N CYS A 167 -5.66 9.55 -1.33
CA CYS A 167 -4.78 10.70 -1.54
C CYS A 167 -3.60 10.32 -2.44
N GLY A 168 -3.16 11.27 -3.27
CA GLY A 168 -2.07 11.07 -4.24
C GLY A 168 -2.44 10.06 -5.33
N TYR A 169 -1.43 9.63 -6.08
CA TYR A 169 -1.58 8.76 -7.25
C TYR A 169 -0.78 7.47 -7.06
N LYS A 170 -1.36 6.32 -7.42
CA LYS A 170 -0.65 5.03 -7.45
C LYS A 170 -0.72 4.42 -8.85
N ARG A 171 0.44 4.04 -9.39
CA ARG A 171 0.54 3.28 -10.65
C ARG A 171 0.52 1.79 -10.34
N TRP A 172 -0.44 1.09 -10.93
CA TRP A 172 -0.60 -0.35 -10.88
C TRP A 172 -0.19 -0.97 -12.21
N LEU A 173 0.58 -2.07 -12.12
CA LEU A 173 0.95 -2.91 -13.25
C LEU A 173 0.30 -4.28 -13.01
N LEU A 174 -0.73 -4.60 -13.77
CA LEU A 174 -1.51 -5.82 -13.60
C LEU A 174 -1.22 -6.79 -14.75
N PHE A 175 -0.90 -8.03 -14.41
CA PHE A 175 -0.62 -9.09 -15.37
C PHE A 175 -1.72 -10.15 -15.30
N PRO A 176 -2.13 -10.74 -16.43
CA PRO A 176 -3.09 -11.84 -16.42
C PRO A 176 -2.60 -13.02 -15.57
N PRO A 177 -3.49 -13.77 -14.89
CA PRO A 177 -3.13 -14.91 -14.04
C PRO A 177 -2.25 -15.98 -14.69
N LYS A 178 -2.40 -16.18 -16.00
CA LYS A 178 -1.65 -17.18 -16.77
C LYS A 178 -0.22 -16.74 -17.11
N THR A 179 0.16 -15.52 -16.76
CA THR A 179 1.51 -15.01 -17.00
C THR A 179 2.50 -15.72 -16.07
N ASP A 180 3.52 -16.35 -16.64
CA ASP A 180 4.62 -16.94 -15.87
C ASP A 180 5.65 -15.86 -15.49
N LEU A 181 5.38 -15.17 -14.38
CA LEU A 181 6.33 -14.23 -13.79
C LEU A 181 7.28 -14.90 -12.78
N LYS A 182 7.61 -16.18 -12.95
CA LYS A 182 8.54 -16.93 -12.08
C LYS A 182 8.17 -16.79 -10.60
N ALA A 183 6.99 -17.32 -10.27
CA ALA A 183 6.44 -17.22 -8.93
C ALA A 183 7.39 -17.81 -7.86
N THR A 184 7.56 -17.11 -6.75
CA THR A 184 8.42 -17.47 -5.64
C THR A 184 7.76 -17.16 -4.29
N ARG A 185 7.97 -18.04 -3.31
CA ARG A 185 7.64 -17.81 -1.90
C ARG A 185 8.86 -17.41 -1.07
N LEU A 186 9.86 -16.82 -1.72
CA LEU A 186 11.05 -16.27 -1.07
C LEU A 186 11.06 -14.75 -1.31
N PRO A 187 11.05 -13.93 -0.24
CA PRO A 187 10.83 -14.32 1.15
C PRO A 187 9.44 -14.92 1.34
N TYR A 188 9.28 -15.76 2.37
CA TYR A 188 7.97 -16.29 2.71
C TYR A 188 7.14 -15.17 3.35
N GLU A 189 6.01 -14.89 2.73
CA GLU A 189 4.92 -14.08 3.26
C GLU A 189 3.65 -14.91 3.06
N GLU A 190 2.73 -14.87 4.03
CA GLU A 190 1.60 -15.79 4.08
C GLU A 190 0.57 -15.49 2.98
N SER A 191 0.28 -14.20 2.78
CA SER A 191 -0.76 -13.74 1.87
C SER A 191 -0.28 -13.55 0.43
N SER A 192 1.01 -13.47 0.18
CA SER A 192 1.59 -13.09 -1.12
C SER A 192 2.48 -14.17 -1.71
N VAL A 193 2.40 -14.35 -3.02
CA VAL A 193 3.41 -15.07 -3.80
C VAL A 193 4.04 -14.09 -4.79
N PHE A 194 5.31 -13.80 -4.58
CA PHE A 194 6.05 -12.80 -5.34
C PHE A 194 6.49 -13.32 -6.72
N SER A 195 6.81 -12.41 -7.61
CA SER A 195 7.61 -12.67 -8.81
C SER A 195 9.10 -12.63 -8.44
N SER A 196 9.90 -13.55 -8.98
CA SER A 196 11.36 -13.45 -8.91
C SER A 196 11.96 -12.52 -9.98
N ILE A 197 11.11 -11.90 -10.81
CA ILE A 197 11.53 -10.96 -11.84
C ILE A 197 11.37 -9.54 -11.29
N ASP A 198 12.40 -8.74 -11.46
CA ASP A 198 12.37 -7.32 -11.13
C ASP A 198 11.55 -6.53 -12.16
N ILE A 199 10.24 -6.42 -11.96
CA ILE A 199 9.35 -5.69 -12.88
C ILE A 199 9.63 -4.18 -12.92
N ILE A 200 10.24 -3.62 -11.86
CA ILE A 200 10.45 -2.17 -11.74
C ILE A 200 11.72 -1.75 -12.47
N GLY A 201 12.80 -2.50 -12.28
CA GLY A 201 14.09 -2.32 -12.94
C GLY A 201 14.29 -3.16 -14.20
N ALA A 202 13.29 -3.95 -14.62
CA ALA A 202 13.42 -4.83 -15.78
C ALA A 202 13.92 -4.06 -17.01
N THR A 203 15.11 -4.42 -17.45
CA THR A 203 15.67 -3.95 -18.71
C THR A 203 14.88 -4.53 -19.88
N MET A 204 14.94 -3.87 -21.04
CA MET A 204 14.31 -4.40 -22.26
C MET A 204 14.74 -5.83 -22.59
N LYS A 205 16.01 -6.15 -22.30
CA LYS A 205 16.56 -7.50 -22.47
C LYS A 205 15.88 -8.52 -21.55
N GLU A 206 15.68 -8.19 -20.28
CA GLU A 206 15.02 -9.09 -19.33
C GLU A 206 13.53 -9.27 -19.66
N VAL A 207 12.88 -8.23 -20.17
CA VAL A 207 11.50 -8.31 -20.69
C VAL A 207 11.42 -9.33 -21.82
N GLU A 208 12.35 -9.28 -22.79
CA GLU A 208 12.42 -10.20 -23.91
C GLU A 208 12.78 -11.63 -23.48
N GLU A 209 13.82 -11.80 -22.65
CA GLU A 209 14.31 -13.12 -22.19
C GLU A 209 13.27 -13.85 -21.34
N ASN A 210 12.51 -13.13 -20.51
CA ASN A 210 11.47 -13.71 -19.66
C ASN A 210 10.09 -13.72 -20.31
N TYR A 211 9.97 -13.26 -21.57
CA TYR A 211 8.69 -13.15 -22.28
C TYR A 211 7.61 -12.43 -21.45
N ILE A 212 8.00 -11.35 -20.78
CA ILE A 212 7.09 -10.58 -19.92
C ILE A 212 6.09 -9.86 -20.82
N PRO A 213 4.78 -10.17 -20.74
CA PRO A 213 3.79 -9.48 -21.55
C PRO A 213 3.62 -8.04 -21.07
N SER A 214 3.12 -7.16 -21.94
CA SER A 214 2.78 -5.81 -21.53
C SER A 214 1.72 -5.84 -20.41
N PRO A 215 1.94 -5.16 -19.27
CA PRO A 215 0.96 -5.11 -18.21
C PRO A 215 -0.24 -4.26 -18.61
N PHE A 216 -1.40 -4.55 -18.01
CA PHE A 216 -2.47 -3.57 -17.92
C PHE A 216 -2.07 -2.50 -16.90
N VAL A 217 -1.85 -1.27 -17.39
CA VAL A 217 -1.38 -0.15 -16.58
C VAL A 217 -2.54 0.73 -16.17
N VAL A 218 -2.66 0.98 -14.87
CA VAL A 218 -3.66 1.88 -14.30
C VAL A 218 -2.97 2.89 -13.40
N ILE A 219 -3.32 4.17 -13.55
CA ILE A 219 -3.05 5.18 -12.54
C ILE A 219 -4.34 5.39 -11.76
N CYS A 220 -4.36 5.03 -10.48
CA CYS A 220 -5.46 5.33 -9.57
C CYS A 220 -5.28 6.75 -9.02
N GLU A 221 -6.33 7.55 -9.11
CA GLU A 221 -6.38 8.94 -8.65
C GLU A 221 -7.22 9.05 -7.37
N PRO A 222 -7.13 10.16 -6.61
CA PRO A 222 -7.98 10.36 -5.43
C PRO A 222 -9.47 10.21 -5.75
N GLY A 223 -10.11 9.27 -5.07
CA GLY A 223 -11.53 8.93 -5.24
C GLY A 223 -11.78 7.65 -6.04
N ASP A 224 -10.78 7.10 -6.71
CA ASP A 224 -10.92 5.86 -7.49
C ASP A 224 -11.00 4.61 -6.61
N LEU A 225 -11.74 3.62 -7.10
CA LEU A 225 -11.75 2.27 -6.56
C LEU A 225 -11.28 1.27 -7.62
N LEU A 226 -10.17 0.59 -7.36
CA LEU A 226 -9.65 -0.49 -8.20
C LEU A 226 -10.09 -1.85 -7.64
N PHE A 227 -10.68 -2.68 -8.49
CA PHE A 227 -10.91 -4.09 -8.22
C PHE A 227 -9.77 -4.92 -8.83
N VAL A 228 -9.15 -5.77 -8.01
CA VAL A 228 -8.14 -6.73 -8.44
C VAL A 228 -8.70 -8.14 -8.20
N PRO A 229 -8.93 -8.95 -9.25
CA PRO A 229 -9.47 -10.29 -9.10
C PRO A 229 -8.45 -11.24 -8.44
N GLN A 230 -8.96 -12.32 -7.86
CA GLN A 230 -8.11 -13.46 -7.51
C GLN A 230 -7.38 -13.99 -8.75
N LYS A 231 -6.15 -14.47 -8.56
CA LYS A 231 -5.40 -15.18 -9.59
C LYS A 231 -6.09 -16.48 -10.00
#